data_AF-A0A1Y3RB01-F1
#
_entry.id   AF-A0A1Y3RB01-F1
#
_cell.length_a   1.000
_cell.length_b   1.000
_cell.length_c   1.000
_cell.angle_alpha   90.00
_cell.angle_beta   90.00
_cell.angle_gamma   90.00
#
_symmetry.space_group_name_H-M   'P 1'
#
loop_
_entity.id
_entity.type
_entity.pdbx_description
1 polymer ?
#
loop_
_entity_poly.entity_id
_entity_poly.type
_entity_poly.pdbx_seq_one_letter_code
_entity_poly.pdbx_strand_id
1 'polypeptide(L)'
;MPGDYRNIYKNARAVADITQEAAAERLCISVESVRAYETGQRIPPNHVVSRMVTVYNTQWLAVQHVNLHDELAASIIPMIQPRTRMEAAIRFANRVNRFIKKHSLERLLEITEDNQVDHEEKEDYNEIVEAMGDLAQSYLELRFCDE
;
A
#
# COMPACT_ATOMS: atom_id res chain seq x y z
N MET A 1 -19.94 -13.41 -13.81
CA MET A 1 -20.07 -11.98 -13.47
C MET A 1 -18.94 -11.63 -12.51
N PRO A 2 -17.92 -10.84 -12.88
CA PRO A 2 -16.79 -10.58 -12.00
C PRO A 2 -17.13 -9.41 -11.05
N GLY A 3 -17.94 -9.70 -10.02
CA GLY A 3 -18.47 -8.71 -9.07
C GLY A 3 -17.75 -8.71 -7.72
N ASP A 4 -16.48 -9.09 -7.65
CA ASP A 4 -15.78 -9.28 -6.37
C ASP A 4 -14.50 -8.41 -6.29
N TYR A 5 -14.64 -7.10 -6.55
CA TYR A 5 -13.74 -6.08 -5.97
C TYR A 5 -14.13 -5.81 -4.51
N ARG A 6 -14.24 -6.90 -3.76
CA ARG A 6 -13.75 -7.11 -2.39
C ARG A 6 -13.34 -5.83 -1.64
N ASN A 7 -14.31 -5.23 -0.98
CA ASN A 7 -14.14 -4.14 0.00
C ASN A 7 -12.97 -4.44 0.95
N ILE A 8 -12.05 -3.47 1.13
CA ILE A 8 -10.79 -3.66 1.87
C ILE A 8 -11.02 -4.11 3.32
N TYR A 9 -12.07 -3.62 3.98
CA TYR A 9 -12.39 -3.97 5.36
C TYR A 9 -12.92 -5.40 5.46
N LYS A 10 -13.74 -5.82 4.48
CA LYS A 10 -14.26 -7.20 4.41
C LYS A 10 -13.13 -8.19 4.15
N ASN A 11 -12.19 -7.85 3.26
CA ASN A 11 -11.04 -8.70 2.97
C ASN A 11 -10.16 -8.86 4.19
N ALA A 12 -9.84 -7.76 4.87
CA ALA A 12 -9.01 -7.78 6.06
C ALA A 12 -9.62 -8.66 7.15
N ARG A 13 -10.94 -8.57 7.37
CA ARG A 13 -11.63 -9.48 8.29
C ARG A 13 -11.59 -10.94 7.82
N ALA A 14 -11.77 -11.20 6.52
CA ALA A 14 -11.72 -12.55 5.97
C ALA A 14 -10.33 -13.20 6.10
N VAL A 15 -9.26 -12.42 5.94
CA VAL A 15 -7.87 -12.87 6.20
C VAL A 15 -7.68 -13.24 7.68
N ALA A 16 -8.30 -12.47 8.58
CA ALA A 16 -8.27 -12.77 10.01
C ALA A 16 -9.15 -13.95 10.44
N ASP A 17 -9.91 -14.54 9.50
CA ASP A 17 -10.80 -15.69 9.72
C ASP A 17 -11.78 -15.52 10.90
N ILE A 18 -12.39 -14.33 11.02
CA ILE A 18 -13.41 -14.04 12.05
C ILE A 18 -14.73 -13.56 11.46
N THR A 19 -15.83 -13.83 12.17
CA THR A 19 -17.18 -13.39 11.76
C THR A 19 -17.39 -11.89 11.98
N GLN A 20 -18.47 -11.33 11.40
CA GLN A 20 -18.83 -9.92 11.64
C GLN A 20 -19.15 -9.64 13.11
N GLU A 21 -19.74 -10.61 13.80
CA GLU A 21 -20.07 -10.55 15.23
C GLU A 21 -18.80 -10.51 16.09
N ALA A 22 -17.86 -11.42 15.84
CA ALA A 22 -16.58 -11.45 16.53
C ALA A 22 -15.75 -10.18 16.28
N ALA A 23 -15.79 -9.66 15.05
CA ALA A 23 -15.15 -8.39 14.72
C ALA A 23 -15.80 -7.21 15.47
N ALA A 24 -17.13 -7.14 15.49
CA ALA A 24 -17.87 -6.08 16.18
C ALA A 24 -17.59 -6.07 17.69
N GLU A 25 -17.55 -7.24 18.31
CA GLU A 25 -17.18 -7.42 19.71
C GLU A 25 -15.77 -6.90 19.99
N ARG A 26 -14.76 -7.37 19.24
CA ARG A 26 -13.35 -6.97 19.42
C ARG A 26 -13.09 -5.48 19.11
N LEU A 27 -13.85 -4.90 18.19
CA LEU A 27 -13.77 -3.49 17.82
C LEU A 27 -14.62 -2.59 18.73
N CYS A 28 -15.40 -3.16 19.67
CA CYS A 28 -16.36 -2.45 20.51
C CYS A 28 -17.30 -1.54 19.68
N ILE A 29 -17.89 -2.07 18.60
CA ILE A 29 -18.88 -1.39 17.74
C ILE A 29 -20.06 -2.33 17.45
N SER A 30 -21.13 -1.83 16.84
CA SER A 30 -22.25 -2.69 16.44
C SER A 30 -21.90 -3.55 15.20
N VAL A 31 -22.48 -4.74 15.13
CA VAL A 31 -22.41 -5.62 13.94
C VAL A 31 -22.90 -4.88 12.69
N GLU A 32 -23.93 -4.05 12.84
CA GLU A 32 -24.45 -3.22 11.75
C GLU A 32 -23.43 -2.17 11.28
N SER A 33 -22.58 -1.65 12.17
CA SER A 33 -21.48 -0.77 11.76
C SER A 33 -20.44 -1.52 10.93
N VAL A 34 -20.04 -2.72 11.36
CA VAL A 34 -19.14 -3.59 10.58
C VAL A 34 -19.72 -3.86 9.19
N ARG A 35 -21.00 -4.25 9.13
CA ARG A 35 -21.71 -4.48 7.87
C ARG A 35 -21.72 -3.25 6.97
N ALA A 36 -22.05 -2.08 7.50
CA ALA A 36 -22.06 -0.82 6.75
C ALA A 36 -20.68 -0.46 6.17
N TYR A 37 -19.59 -0.77 6.89
CA TYR A 37 -18.23 -0.58 6.38
C TYR A 37 -17.91 -1.57 5.25
N GLU A 38 -18.26 -2.84 5.42
CA GLU A 38 -17.96 -3.92 4.46
C GLU A 38 -18.78 -3.85 3.17
N THR A 39 -19.95 -3.23 3.20
CA THR A 39 -20.79 -2.97 2.01
C THR A 39 -20.45 -1.63 1.34
N GLY A 40 -19.57 -0.82 1.93
CA GLY A 40 -19.23 0.52 1.44
C GLY A 40 -20.32 1.57 1.70
N GLN A 41 -21.35 1.26 2.48
CA GLN A 41 -22.39 2.21 2.85
C GLN A 41 -21.84 3.35 3.73
N ARG A 42 -20.80 3.07 4.52
CA ARG A 42 -20.12 4.07 5.35
C ARG A 42 -18.61 3.86 5.28
N ILE A 43 -17.86 4.95 5.29
CA ILE A 43 -16.39 4.90 5.47
C ILE A 43 -16.10 4.85 6.98
N PRO A 44 -15.36 3.85 7.48
CA PRO A 44 -14.95 3.82 8.87
C PRO A 44 -13.98 4.97 9.19
N PRO A 45 -14.12 5.64 10.34
CA PRO A 45 -13.17 6.67 10.74
C PRO A 45 -11.79 6.06 11.08
N ASN A 46 -10.73 6.86 10.97
CA ASN A 46 -9.34 6.39 11.12
C ASN A 46 -9.09 5.60 12.43
N HIS A 47 -9.70 6.00 13.55
CA HIS A 47 -9.54 5.29 14.83
C HIS A 47 -10.22 3.90 14.84
N VAL A 48 -11.28 3.70 14.05
CA VAL A 48 -11.88 2.36 13.83
C VAL A 48 -10.95 1.53 12.96
N VAL A 49 -10.42 2.11 11.88
CA VAL A 49 -9.51 1.40 10.97
C VAL A 49 -8.20 1.01 11.66
N SER A 50 -7.65 1.88 12.51
CA SER A 50 -6.49 1.56 13.35
C SER A 50 -6.74 0.34 14.23
N ARG A 51 -7.93 0.23 14.83
CA ARG A 51 -8.33 -0.97 15.59
C ARG A 51 -8.52 -2.18 14.68
N MET A 52 -9.10 -2.02 13.49
CA MET A 52 -9.23 -3.10 12.50
C MET A 52 -7.86 -3.67 12.12
N VAL A 53 -6.88 -2.82 11.83
CA VAL A 53 -5.50 -3.23 11.50
C VAL A 53 -4.91 -4.10 12.60
N THR A 54 -5.12 -3.72 13.87
CA THR A 54 -4.66 -4.51 15.02
C THR A 54 -5.44 -5.81 15.21
N VAL A 55 -6.77 -5.75 15.20
CA VAL A 55 -7.65 -6.90 15.47
C VAL A 55 -7.57 -7.95 14.37
N TYR A 56 -7.43 -7.51 13.12
CA TYR A 56 -7.34 -8.39 11.95
C TYR A 56 -5.90 -8.78 11.62
N ASN A 57 -4.91 -8.17 12.27
CA ASN A 57 -3.50 -8.31 11.94
C ASN A 57 -3.20 -8.08 10.45
N THR A 58 -3.73 -6.98 9.89
CA THR A 58 -3.61 -6.65 8.45
C THR A 58 -3.06 -5.23 8.27
N GLN A 59 -1.73 -5.09 8.27
CA GLN A 59 -1.09 -3.77 8.21
C GLN A 59 -1.30 -3.07 6.87
N TRP A 60 -1.47 -3.84 5.78
CA TRP A 60 -1.79 -3.29 4.47
C TRP A 60 -3.12 -2.52 4.43
N LEU A 61 -4.06 -2.82 5.34
CA LEU A 61 -5.36 -2.14 5.43
C LEU A 61 -5.18 -0.64 5.74
N ALA A 62 -4.18 -0.27 6.56
CA ALA A 62 -3.89 1.12 6.87
C ALA A 62 -3.50 1.91 5.62
N VAL A 63 -2.60 1.34 4.81
CA VAL A 63 -2.10 1.98 3.58
C VAL A 63 -3.24 2.14 2.57
N GLN A 64 -4.05 1.10 2.38
CA GLN A 64 -5.17 1.15 1.43
C GLN A 64 -6.28 2.10 1.87
N HIS A 65 -6.62 2.15 3.16
CA HIS A 65 -7.60 3.09 3.68
C HIS A 65 -7.21 4.54 3.42
N VAL A 66 -5.96 4.89 3.72
CA VAL A 66 -5.43 6.24 3.50
C VAL A 66 -5.41 6.57 2.01
N ASN A 67 -4.91 5.67 1.16
CA ASN A 67 -4.91 5.86 -0.29
C ASN A 67 -6.30 6.09 -0.90
N LEU A 68 -7.34 5.43 -0.36
CA LEU A 68 -8.70 5.54 -0.89
C LEU A 68 -9.47 6.79 -0.41
N HIS A 69 -9.08 7.36 0.72
CA HIS A 69 -9.90 8.38 1.40
C HIS A 69 -9.15 9.68 1.74
N ASP A 70 -7.86 9.77 1.45
CA ASP A 70 -7.05 10.97 1.62
C ASP A 70 -6.23 11.22 0.34
N GLU A 71 -6.65 12.20 -0.46
CA GLU A 71 -6.03 12.54 -1.74
C GLU A 71 -4.58 13.03 -1.59
N LEU A 72 -4.30 13.80 -0.53
CA LEU A 72 -2.95 14.28 -0.25
C LEU A 72 -2.04 13.11 0.09
N ALA A 73 -2.50 12.21 0.96
CA ALA A 73 -1.72 11.03 1.30
C ALA A 73 -1.58 10.07 0.11
N ALA A 74 -2.60 9.90 -0.72
CA ALA A 74 -2.55 9.09 -1.95
C ALA A 74 -1.54 9.62 -2.98
N SER A 75 -1.28 10.93 -3.00
CA SER A 75 -0.26 11.53 -3.86
C SER A 75 1.18 11.23 -3.42
N ILE A 76 1.39 10.79 -2.18
CA ILE A 76 2.72 10.59 -1.57
C ILE A 76 2.99 9.11 -1.28
N ILE A 77 1.98 8.40 -0.77
CA ILE A 77 2.10 7.01 -0.33
C ILE A 77 1.71 6.12 -1.50
N PRO A 78 2.62 5.25 -2.00
CA PRO A 78 2.31 4.42 -3.14
C PRO A 78 1.24 3.38 -2.76
N MET A 79 0.29 3.17 -3.65
CA MET A 79 -0.74 2.14 -3.51
C MET A 79 -0.10 0.75 -3.52
N ILE A 80 -0.31 -0.04 -2.46
CA ILE A 80 0.21 -1.40 -2.34
C ILE A 80 -0.84 -2.46 -2.65
N GLN A 81 -0.39 -3.56 -3.24
CA GLN A 81 -1.22 -4.74 -3.48
C GLN A 81 -0.91 -5.83 -2.45
N PRO A 82 -1.92 -6.58 -1.99
CA PRO A 82 -1.68 -7.80 -1.22
C PRO A 82 -0.81 -8.77 -2.03
N ARG A 83 0.24 -9.31 -1.41
CA ARG A 83 1.16 -10.27 -2.03
C ARG A 83 1.56 -11.33 -1.02
N THR A 84 1.91 -12.50 -1.51
CA THR A 84 2.61 -13.49 -0.68
C THR A 84 4.03 -13.00 -0.37
N ARG A 85 4.62 -13.48 0.74
CA ARG A 85 6.00 -13.15 1.12
C ARG A 85 7.01 -13.44 0.00
N MET A 86 6.86 -14.57 -0.69
CA MET A 86 7.74 -14.94 -1.79
C MET A 86 7.62 -13.98 -2.98
N GLU A 87 6.39 -13.64 -3.39
CA GLU A 87 6.17 -12.69 -4.49
C GLU A 87 6.71 -11.31 -4.16
N ALA A 88 6.47 -10.82 -2.94
CA ALA A 88 6.96 -9.51 -2.50
C ALA A 88 8.50 -9.47 -2.46
N ALA A 89 9.15 -10.53 -1.94
CA ALA A 89 10.60 -10.63 -1.89
C ALA A 89 11.23 -10.67 -3.29
N ILE A 90 10.69 -11.49 -4.20
CA ILE A 90 11.16 -11.57 -5.60
C ILE A 90 10.97 -10.23 -6.31
N ARG A 91 9.80 -9.59 -6.15
CA ARG A 91 9.52 -8.29 -6.78
C ARG A 91 10.49 -7.22 -6.29
N PHE A 92 10.71 -7.12 -4.97
CA PHE A 92 11.67 -6.18 -4.39
C PHE A 92 13.09 -6.43 -4.92
N ALA A 93 13.57 -7.67 -4.87
CA ALA A 93 14.90 -8.03 -5.37
C ALA A 93 15.07 -7.71 -6.86
N ASN A 94 14.07 -8.03 -7.69
CA ASN A 94 14.10 -7.72 -9.12
C ASN A 94 14.15 -6.22 -9.39
N ARG A 95 13.43 -5.40 -8.61
CA ARG A 95 13.46 -3.95 -8.75
C ARG A 95 14.80 -3.36 -8.33
N VAL A 96 15.35 -3.79 -7.20
CA VAL A 96 16.68 -3.36 -6.74
C VAL A 96 17.74 -3.71 -7.79
N ASN A 97 17.71 -4.95 -8.29
CA ASN A 97 18.64 -5.38 -9.34
C ASN A 97 18.49 -4.59 -10.64
N ARG A 98 17.26 -4.24 -11.05
CA ARG A 98 17.03 -3.42 -12.23
C ARG A 98 17.58 -2.01 -12.05
N PHE A 99 17.35 -1.41 -10.87
CA PHE A 99 17.83 -0.07 -10.54
C PHE A 99 19.36 0.01 -10.57
N ILE A 100 20.03 -0.99 -9.98
CA ILE A 100 21.50 -1.11 -10.00
C ILE A 100 22.01 -1.34 -11.44
N LYS A 101 21.38 -2.26 -12.21
CA LYS A 101 21.81 -2.56 -13.59
C LYS A 101 21.68 -1.37 -14.54
N LYS A 102 20.75 -0.45 -14.27
CA LYS A 102 20.58 0.78 -15.05
C LYS A 102 21.57 1.88 -14.66
N HIS A 103 22.43 1.66 -13.67
CA HIS A 103 23.30 2.71 -13.10
C HIS A 103 22.50 3.95 -12.67
N SER A 104 21.26 3.74 -12.23
CA SER A 104 20.33 4.83 -11.92
C SER A 104 20.80 5.67 -10.73
N LEU A 105 21.57 5.09 -9.81
CA LEU A 105 22.14 5.83 -8.69
C LEU A 105 23.28 6.74 -9.16
N GLU A 106 24.20 6.22 -9.96
CA GLU A 106 25.32 6.97 -10.51
C GLU A 106 24.82 8.12 -11.39
N ARG A 107 23.86 7.85 -12.28
CA ARG A 107 23.24 8.89 -13.14
C ARG A 107 22.52 9.95 -12.31
N LEU A 108 21.86 9.59 -11.22
CA LEU A 108 21.23 10.56 -10.31
C LEU A 108 22.28 11.48 -9.67
N LEU A 109 23.43 10.93 -9.25
CA LEU A 109 24.51 11.74 -8.68
C LEU A 109 25.12 12.70 -9.69
N GLU A 110 25.27 12.27 -10.94
CA GLU A 110 25.71 13.15 -12.05
C GLU A 110 24.72 14.30 -12.28
N ILE A 111 23.43 14.00 -12.46
CA ILE A 111 22.38 15.01 -12.72
C ILE A 111 22.24 16.00 -11.55
N THR A 112 22.51 15.58 -10.32
CA THR A 112 22.30 16.42 -9.13
C THR A 112 23.55 17.16 -8.67
N GLU A 113 24.70 16.97 -9.34
CA GLU A 113 26.00 17.51 -8.92
C GLU A 113 26.02 19.04 -8.81
N ASP A 114 25.40 19.72 -9.78
CA ASP A 114 25.32 21.19 -9.84
C ASP A 114 24.02 21.76 -9.22
N ASN A 115 23.19 20.89 -8.65
CA ASN A 115 21.88 21.18 -8.08
C ASN A 115 20.90 21.81 -9.09
N GLN A 116 21.05 21.53 -10.39
CA GLN A 116 20.14 21.96 -11.45
C GLN A 116 19.85 20.82 -12.41
N VAL A 117 18.58 20.41 -12.52
CA VAL A 117 18.17 19.46 -13.56
C VAL A 117 17.82 20.25 -14.82
N ASP A 118 18.63 20.12 -15.87
CA ASP A 118 18.39 20.82 -17.13
C ASP A 118 17.33 20.11 -18.00
N HIS A 119 17.07 20.66 -19.19
CA HIS A 119 16.06 20.11 -20.10
C HIS A 119 16.44 18.75 -20.71
N GLU A 120 17.72 18.47 -20.89
CA GLU A 120 18.24 17.21 -21.44
C GLU A 120 18.24 16.11 -20.36
N GLU A 121 18.47 16.48 -19.10
CA GLU A 121 18.51 15.57 -17.97
C GLU A 121 17.14 15.26 -17.36
N LYS A 122 16.14 16.11 -17.63
CA LYS A 122 14.81 16.00 -17.01
C LYS A 122 14.13 14.65 -17.26
N GLU A 123 14.29 14.08 -18.46
CA GLU A 123 13.70 12.78 -18.78
C GLU A 123 14.35 11.67 -17.94
N ASP A 124 15.68 11.60 -17.93
CA ASP A 124 16.45 10.66 -17.11
C ASP A 124 16.11 10.80 -15.63
N TYR A 125 16.08 12.03 -15.12
CA TYR A 125 15.76 12.31 -13.72
C TYR A 125 14.36 11.79 -13.35
N ASN A 126 13.35 12.07 -14.18
CA ASN A 126 12.00 11.60 -13.95
C ASN A 126 11.91 10.07 -13.97
N GLU A 127 12.60 9.41 -14.91
CA GLU A 127 12.65 7.93 -14.97
C GLU A 127 13.28 7.34 -13.70
N ILE A 128 14.34 7.95 -13.19
CA ILE A 128 14.99 7.52 -11.95
C ILE A 128 14.05 7.70 -10.75
N VAL A 129 13.40 8.87 -10.62
CA VAL A 129 12.45 9.15 -9.53
C VAL A 129 11.26 8.19 -9.59
N GLU A 130 10.74 7.89 -10.78
CA GLU A 130 9.68 6.90 -10.96
C GLU A 130 10.16 5.51 -10.52
N ALA A 131 11.36 5.08 -10.93
CA ALA A 131 11.94 3.82 -10.50
C ALA A 131 12.16 3.73 -8.98
N MET A 132 12.49 4.85 -8.32
CA MET A 132 12.57 4.93 -6.85
C MET A 132 11.20 4.82 -6.19
N GLY A 133 10.16 5.44 -6.75
CA GLY A 133 8.77 5.26 -6.30
C GLY A 133 8.33 3.80 -6.41
N ASP A 134 8.73 3.15 -7.50
CA ASP A 134 8.49 1.74 -7.75
C ASP A 134 9.20 0.84 -6.72
N LEU A 135 10.44 1.16 -6.36
CA LEU A 135 11.18 0.52 -5.28
C LEU A 135 10.47 0.67 -3.93
N ALA A 136 10.05 1.89 -3.59
CA ALA A 136 9.32 2.19 -2.36
C ALA A 136 8.02 1.38 -2.28
N GLN A 137 7.27 1.27 -3.39
CA GLN A 137 6.08 0.43 -3.47
C GLN A 137 6.40 -1.04 -3.15
N SER A 138 7.41 -1.65 -3.79
CA SER A 138 7.77 -3.05 -3.47
C SER A 138 8.25 -3.23 -2.04
N TYR A 139 8.94 -2.24 -1.48
CA TYR A 139 9.35 -2.29 -0.09
C TYR A 139 8.14 -2.31 0.85
N LEU A 140 7.15 -1.44 0.63
CA LEU A 140 5.94 -1.43 1.45
C LEU A 140 5.14 -2.73 1.30
N GLU A 141 5.03 -3.28 0.09
CA GLU A 141 4.41 -4.60 -0.12
C GLU A 141 5.15 -5.73 0.60
N LEU A 142 6.49 -5.70 0.63
CA LEU A 142 7.30 -6.68 1.38
C LEU A 142 7.18 -6.49 2.89
N ARG A 143 7.08 -5.24 3.36
CA ARG A 143 6.90 -4.92 4.78
C ARG A 143 5.54 -5.38 5.30
N PHE A 144 4.51 -5.32 4.46
CA PHE A 144 3.12 -5.58 4.83
C PHE A 144 2.51 -6.82 4.18
N CYS A 145 3.33 -7.70 3.59
CA CYS A 145 2.84 -9.00 3.13
C CYS A 145 2.42 -9.85 4.34
N ASP A 146 1.30 -10.55 4.20
CA ASP A 146 0.82 -11.49 5.22
C ASP A 146 1.80 -12.67 5.38
N GLU A 147 1.78 -13.37 6.52
CA GLU A 147 2.69 -14.49 6.85
C GLU A 147 2.54 -15.72 5.94
#